data_AF-A0A3B4XZ27-F1
#
_entry.id   AF-A0A3B4XZ27-F1
#
_cell.length_a   1.000
_cell.length_b   1.000
_cell.length_c   1.000
_cell.angle_alpha   90.00
_cell.angle_beta   90.00
_cell.angle_gamma   90.00
#
_symmetry.space_group_name_H-M   'P 1'
#
loop_
_entity.id
_entity.type
_entity.pdbx_description
1 polymer ?
#
loop_
_entity_poly.entity_id
_entity_poly.type
_entity_poly.pdbx_seq_one_letter_code
_entity_poly.pdbx_strand_id
1 'polypeptide(L)'
;MSGYTPDEKLRVEQITKLRRQWLKDQELSPREPVVQAKPSGAVSRFWTGFLEPKSLWRLYTYKAYRGGVFTLTRLLIPAWVVHYYVKYHVAVSKLKCLMLFGDTILETGEVVPDLPETHGHH
;
A
#
# COMPACT_ATOMS: atom_id res chain seq x y z
N MET A 1 -36.45 -56.87 -7.63
CA MET A 1 -35.36 -55.86 -7.63
C MET A 1 -34.38 -56.24 -8.72
N SER A 2 -34.59 -55.76 -9.96
CA SER A 2 -33.68 -56.08 -11.06
C SER A 2 -32.37 -55.33 -10.83
N GLY A 3 -31.30 -56.07 -10.58
CA GLY A 3 -29.95 -55.52 -10.61
C GLY A 3 -29.52 -55.16 -12.02
N TYR A 4 -28.33 -54.58 -12.14
CA TYR A 4 -27.71 -54.25 -13.42
C TYR A 4 -27.63 -55.47 -14.34
N THR A 5 -27.98 -55.24 -15.61
CA THR A 5 -27.73 -56.18 -16.71
C THR A 5 -26.22 -56.40 -16.89
N PRO A 6 -25.79 -57.54 -17.46
CA PRO A 6 -24.37 -57.82 -17.67
C PRO A 6 -23.65 -56.75 -18.49
N ASP A 7 -24.30 -56.16 -19.49
CA ASP A 7 -23.73 -55.08 -20.31
C ASP A 7 -23.57 -53.76 -19.52
N GLU A 8 -24.53 -53.44 -18.65
CA GLU A 8 -24.42 -52.27 -17.78
C GLU A 8 -23.28 -52.43 -16.77
N LYS A 9 -23.08 -53.63 -16.22
CA LYS A 9 -21.94 -53.92 -15.33
C LYS A 9 -20.62 -53.74 -16.06
N LEU A 10 -20.50 -54.31 -17.26
CA LEU A 10 -19.30 -54.19 -18.09
C LEU A 10 -19.01 -52.73 -18.45
N ARG A 11 -20.05 -51.95 -18.78
CA ARG A 11 -19.93 -50.51 -19.05
C ARG A 11 -19.48 -49.72 -17.82
N VAL A 12 -20.03 -50.02 -16.64
CA VAL A 12 -19.65 -49.36 -15.38
C VAL A 12 -18.18 -49.67 -15.03
N GLU A 13 -17.73 -50.90 -15.22
CA GLU A 13 -16.33 -51.28 -15.01
C GLU A 13 -15.38 -50.54 -15.96
N GLN A 14 -15.74 -50.46 -17.25
CA GLN A 14 -14.98 -49.71 -18.24
C GLN A 14 -14.85 -48.23 -17.87
N ILE A 15 -15.98 -47.58 -17.52
CA ILE A 15 -16.00 -46.16 -17.11
C ILE A 15 -15.19 -45.96 -15.83
N THR A 16 -15.31 -46.87 -14.87
CA THR A 16 -14.58 -46.79 -13.60
C THR A 16 -13.07 -46.89 -13.83
N LYS A 17 -12.62 -47.76 -14.74
CA LYS A 17 -11.22 -47.89 -15.11
C LYS A 17 -10.68 -46.60 -15.76
N LEU A 18 -11.42 -46.05 -16.71
CA LEU A 18 -11.07 -44.78 -17.36
C LEU A 18 -11.04 -43.62 -16.35
N ARG A 19 -12.00 -43.59 -15.42
CA ARG A 19 -12.07 -42.55 -14.38
C ARG A 19 -10.87 -42.61 -13.45
N ARG A 20 -10.44 -43.79 -13.03
CA ARG A 20 -9.24 -43.98 -12.18
C ARG A 20 -7.97 -43.53 -12.89
N GLN A 21 -7.84 -43.84 -14.17
CA GLN A 21 -6.70 -43.41 -14.97
C GLN A 21 -6.69 -41.89 -15.14
N TRP A 22 -7.83 -41.29 -15.48
CA TRP A 22 -7.96 -39.84 -15.57
C TRP A 22 -7.60 -39.14 -14.26
N LEU A 23 -8.08 -39.65 -13.11
CA LEU A 23 -7.74 -39.08 -11.81
C LEU A 23 -6.25 -39.15 -11.51
N LYS A 24 -5.58 -40.23 -11.92
CA LYS A 24 -4.13 -40.38 -11.78
C LYS A 24 -3.37 -39.42 -12.70
N ASP A 25 -3.86 -39.21 -13.92
CA ASP A 25 -3.26 -38.27 -14.89
C ASP A 25 -3.44 -36.79 -14.47
N GLN A 26 -4.36 -36.50 -13.55
CA GLN A 26 -4.51 -35.18 -12.91
C GLN A 26 -3.55 -34.97 -11.73
N GLU A 27 -2.82 -35.99 -11.27
CA GLU A 27 -1.78 -35.82 -10.27
C GLU A 27 -0.62 -35.05 -10.91
N LEU A 28 -0.56 -33.75 -10.63
CA LEU A 28 0.50 -32.89 -11.14
C LEU A 28 1.85 -33.37 -10.61
N SER A 29 2.79 -33.59 -11.54
CA SER A 29 4.18 -33.81 -11.18
C SER A 29 4.75 -32.52 -10.56
N PRO A 30 5.72 -32.61 -9.62
CA PRO A 30 6.37 -31.42 -9.04
C PRO A 30 7.09 -30.52 -10.06
N ARG A 31 7.22 -30.96 -11.31
CA ARG A 31 7.85 -30.24 -12.41
C ARG A 31 6.79 -29.54 -13.25
N GLU A 32 6.23 -28.46 -12.70
CA GLU A 32 5.48 -27.52 -13.52
C GLU A 32 6.47 -26.73 -14.39
N PRO A 33 6.11 -26.40 -15.65
CA PRO A 33 6.84 -25.40 -16.41
C PRO A 33 6.66 -24.05 -15.72
N VAL A 34 7.52 -23.76 -14.76
CA VAL A 34 7.55 -22.47 -14.06
C VAL A 34 8.01 -21.44 -15.08
N VAL A 35 7.12 -20.48 -15.39
CA VAL A 35 7.53 -19.27 -16.12
C VAL A 35 8.69 -18.67 -15.34
N GLN A 36 9.86 -18.60 -15.98
CA GLN A 36 11.04 -18.08 -15.31
C GLN A 36 10.74 -16.67 -14.81
N ALA A 37 10.95 -16.45 -13.52
CA ALA A 37 10.74 -15.14 -12.93
C ALA A 37 11.58 -14.10 -13.68
N LYS A 38 10.96 -12.96 -14.00
CA LYS A 38 11.65 -11.83 -14.63
C LYS A 38 12.92 -11.52 -13.81
N PRO A 39 14.08 -11.33 -14.45
CA PRO A 39 15.31 -11.04 -13.73
C PRO A 39 15.10 -9.82 -12.83
N SER A 40 15.39 -9.98 -11.54
CA SER A 40 15.40 -8.89 -10.58
C SER A 40 16.40 -7.82 -11.04
N GLY A 41 16.05 -6.55 -10.86
CA GLY A 41 16.94 -5.42 -11.17
C GLY A 41 18.19 -5.42 -10.27
N ALA A 42 19.24 -4.69 -10.67
CA ALA A 42 20.52 -4.67 -9.97
C ALA A 42 20.40 -4.33 -8.47
N VAL A 43 19.56 -3.35 -8.13
CA VAL A 43 19.30 -2.96 -6.72
C VAL A 43 18.60 -4.07 -5.95
N SER A 44 17.60 -4.72 -6.54
CA SER A 44 16.94 -5.86 -5.89
C SER A 44 17.88 -7.04 -5.71
N ARG A 45 18.76 -7.33 -6.68
CA ARG A 45 19.78 -8.39 -6.57
C ARG A 45 20.76 -8.12 -5.43
N PHE A 46 21.21 -6.87 -5.30
CA PHE A 46 22.06 -6.44 -4.20
C PHE A 46 21.36 -6.69 -2.85
N TRP A 47 20.12 -6.23 -2.69
CA TRP A 47 19.39 -6.42 -1.44
C TRP A 47 19.09 -7.88 -1.14
N THR A 48 18.77 -8.71 -2.15
CA THR A 48 18.57 -10.15 -1.93
C THR A 48 19.86 -10.83 -1.45
N GLY A 49 21.01 -10.52 -2.05
CA GLY A 49 22.31 -11.06 -1.60
C GLY A 49 22.73 -10.52 -0.24
N PHE A 50 22.48 -9.24 0.04
CA PHE A 50 22.75 -8.64 1.35
C PHE A 50 21.91 -9.30 2.45
N LEU A 51 20.68 -9.72 2.15
CA LEU A 51 19.75 -10.36 3.10
C LEU A 51 19.90 -11.88 3.22
N GLU A 52 20.65 -12.52 2.32
CA GLU A 52 20.83 -13.97 2.25
C GLU A 52 21.39 -14.56 3.57
N PRO A 53 22.35 -13.93 4.27
CA PRO A 53 22.56 -14.18 5.69
C PRO A 53 21.51 -13.37 6.49
N LYS A 54 20.52 -14.08 7.03
CA LYS A 54 19.39 -13.51 7.78
C LYS A 54 19.78 -13.01 9.17
N SER A 55 20.68 -12.03 9.25
CA SER A 55 21.02 -11.37 10.51
C SER A 55 20.01 -10.27 10.85
N LEU A 56 19.76 -10.06 12.15
CA LEU A 56 18.81 -9.06 12.63
C LEU A 56 19.20 -7.65 12.17
N TRP A 57 20.48 -7.29 12.22
CA TRP A 57 20.98 -5.99 11.77
C TRP A 57 20.72 -5.73 10.27
N ARG A 58 20.89 -6.75 9.42
CA ARG A 58 20.63 -6.65 7.97
C ARG A 58 19.15 -6.42 7.68
N LEU A 59 18.27 -7.05 8.47
CA LEU A 59 16.82 -6.84 8.36
C LEU A 59 16.40 -5.44 8.81
N TYR A 60 16.95 -4.95 9.92
CA TYR A 60 16.64 -3.60 10.42
C TYR A 60 17.13 -2.51 9.47
N THR A 61 18.34 -2.64 8.92
CA THR A 61 18.88 -1.70 7.92
C THR A 61 18.04 -1.68 6.65
N TYR A 62 17.64 -2.84 6.14
CA TYR A 62 16.73 -2.91 5.00
C TYR A 62 15.35 -2.29 5.28
N LYS A 63 14.82 -2.49 6.49
CA LYS A 63 13.55 -1.88 6.93
C LYS A 63 13.65 -0.35 6.97
N ALA A 64 14.74 0.18 7.51
CA ALA A 64 15.00 1.62 7.54
C ALA A 64 15.14 2.19 6.12
N TYR A 65 15.88 1.53 5.24
CA TYR A 65 16.00 1.90 3.83
C TYR A 65 14.63 1.96 3.13
N ARG A 66 13.81 0.92 3.24
CA ARG A 66 12.46 0.92 2.66
C ARG A 66 11.59 2.04 3.22
N GLY A 67 11.67 2.28 4.53
CA GLY A 67 10.98 3.40 5.18
C GLY A 67 11.39 4.75 4.57
N GLY A 68 12.69 4.98 4.41
CA GLY A 68 13.22 6.21 3.79
C GLY A 68 12.82 6.39 2.33
N VAL A 69 12.85 5.32 1.53
CA VAL A 69 12.39 5.37 0.13
C VAL A 69 10.89 5.69 0.07
N PHE A 70 10.09 5.12 0.98
CA PHE A 70 8.66 5.40 1.05
C PHE A 70 8.38 6.86 1.43
N THR A 71 9.03 7.39 2.47
CA THR A 71 8.81 8.79 2.88
C THR A 71 9.21 9.76 1.78
N LEU A 72 10.33 9.52 1.10
CA LEU A 72 10.77 10.38 -0.01
C LEU A 72 9.80 10.32 -1.20
N THR A 73 9.44 9.12 -1.65
CA THR A 73 8.65 8.96 -2.89
C THR A 73 7.16 9.23 -2.71
N ARG A 74 6.59 8.92 -1.54
CA ARG A 74 5.14 9.03 -1.30
C ARG A 74 4.73 10.24 -0.49
N LEU A 75 5.65 10.86 0.26
CA LEU A 75 5.32 12.04 1.07
C LEU A 75 6.06 13.29 0.55
N LEU A 76 7.38 13.24 0.50
CA LEU A 76 8.21 14.43 0.24
C LEU A 76 7.99 14.96 -1.19
N ILE A 77 8.16 14.11 -2.21
CA ILE A 77 8.02 14.52 -3.61
C ILE A 77 6.60 15.05 -3.89
N PRO A 78 5.51 14.34 -3.53
CA PRO A 78 4.16 14.87 -3.74
C PRO A 78 3.90 16.16 -2.97
N ALA A 79 4.35 16.26 -1.71
CA ALA A 79 4.19 17.48 -0.92
C ALA A 79 4.90 18.68 -1.56
N TRP A 80 6.10 18.50 -2.12
CA TRP A 80 6.81 19.54 -2.86
C TRP A 80 6.11 19.94 -4.16
N VAL A 81 5.56 18.97 -4.90
CA VAL A 81 4.78 19.24 -6.12
C VAL A 81 3.52 20.03 -5.78
N VAL A 82 2.79 19.64 -4.73
CA VAL A 82 1.61 20.38 -4.25
C VAL A 82 1.99 21.78 -3.78
N HIS A 83 3.08 21.91 -3.03
CA HIS A 83 3.55 23.21 -2.57
C HIS A 83 3.93 24.13 -3.74
N TYR A 84 4.62 23.60 -4.75
CA TYR A 84 4.94 24.34 -5.97
C TYR A 84 3.67 24.80 -6.69
N TYR A 85 2.68 23.91 -6.81
CA TYR A 85 1.41 24.22 -7.44
C TYR A 85 0.67 25.34 -6.70
N VAL A 86 0.55 25.24 -5.37
CA VAL A 86 -0.08 26.30 -4.56
C VAL A 86 0.67 27.62 -4.68
N LYS A 87 2.01 27.58 -4.65
CA LYS A 87 2.84 28.79 -4.71
C LYS A 87 2.66 29.61 -5.99
N TYR A 88 2.52 28.95 -7.14
CA TYR A 88 2.54 29.64 -8.43
C TYR A 88 1.19 29.66 -9.16
N HIS A 89 0.30 28.71 -8.89
CA HIS A 89 -0.96 28.58 -9.62
C HIS A 89 -2.19 28.94 -8.80
N VAL A 90 -2.08 29.01 -7.47
CA VAL A 90 -3.20 29.36 -6.61
C VAL A 90 -2.93 30.71 -5.96
N ALA A 91 -3.57 31.76 -6.47
CA ALA A 91 -3.67 33.04 -5.75
C ALA A 91 -4.63 32.85 -4.57
N VAL A 92 -4.15 32.22 -3.49
CA VAL A 92 -4.95 32.00 -2.29
C VAL A 92 -5.16 33.34 -1.61
N SER A 93 -6.35 33.91 -1.76
CA SER A 93 -6.85 34.93 -0.86
C SER A 93 -6.96 34.30 0.52
N LYS A 94 -5.94 34.52 1.37
CA LYS A 94 -5.93 34.04 2.75
C LYS A 94 -7.18 34.57 3.44
N LEU A 95 -7.98 33.70 4.06
CA LEU A 95 -9.03 34.15 4.98
C LEU A 95 -8.35 34.99 6.05
N LYS A 96 -8.91 36.16 6.32
CA LYS A 96 -8.38 37.08 7.32
C LYS A 96 -8.32 36.32 8.66
N CYS A 97 -7.16 36.35 9.30
CA CYS A 97 -6.99 35.74 10.62
C CYS A 97 -8.06 36.31 11.56
N LEU A 98 -8.69 35.45 12.36
CA LEU A 98 -9.59 35.91 13.42
C LEU A 98 -8.73 36.71 14.42
N MET A 99 -9.00 38.01 14.53
CA MET A 99 -8.35 38.87 15.52
C MET A 99 -9.17 38.85 16.80
N LEU A 100 -8.54 38.52 17.92
CA LEU A 100 -9.11 38.63 19.26
C LEU A 100 -8.64 39.93 19.91
N PHE A 101 -9.36 40.36 20.95
CA PHE A 101 -8.99 41.54 21.74
C PHE A 101 -7.62 41.33 22.41
N GLY A 102 -6.78 42.35 22.38
CA GLY A 102 -5.39 42.29 22.84
C GLY A 102 -4.38 41.69 21.85
N ASP A 103 -4.82 41.13 20.71
CA ASP A 103 -3.89 40.66 19.67
C ASP A 103 -3.15 41.85 19.03
N THR A 104 -1.88 41.63 18.66
CA THR A 104 -1.07 42.62 17.96
C THR A 104 -0.97 42.29 16.48
N ILE A 105 -1.27 43.26 15.62
CA ILE A 105 -1.06 43.14 14.18
C ILE A 105 0.45 43.20 13.91
N LEU A 106 1.07 42.11 13.47
CA LEU A 106 2.53 42.04 13.26
C LEU A 106 3.09 43.08 12.28
N GLU A 107 2.31 43.44 11.26
CA GLU A 107 2.74 44.38 10.22
C GLU A 107 2.58 45.86 10.65
N THR A 108 1.62 46.18 11.52
CA THR A 108 1.29 47.56 11.92
C THR A 108 1.70 47.88 13.36
N GLY A 109 1.88 46.86 14.21
CA GLY A 109 2.13 47.00 15.64
C GLY A 109 0.91 47.44 16.46
N GLU A 110 -0.26 47.58 15.82
CA GLU A 110 -1.50 47.99 16.49
C GLU A 110 -2.07 46.85 17.34
N VAL A 111 -2.40 47.16 18.59
CA VAL A 111 -3.08 46.25 19.52
C VAL A 111 -4.58 46.42 19.37
N VAL A 112 -5.30 45.31 19.19
CA VAL A 112 -6.77 45.31 19.05
C VAL A 112 -7.38 45.80 20.37
N PRO A 113 -8.16 46.90 20.37
CA PRO A 113 -8.67 47.53 21.58
C PRO A 113 -9.74 46.68 22.26
N ASP A 114 -9.71 46.60 23.58
CA ASP A 114 -10.69 45.85 24.37
C ASP A 114 -12.12 46.37 24.20
N LEU A 115 -13.10 45.51 24.43
CA LEU A 115 -14.51 45.90 24.46
C LEU A 115 -14.75 46.93 25.57
N PRO A 116 -15.59 47.96 25.32
CA PRO A 116 -15.95 48.91 26.37
C PRO A 116 -16.60 48.16 27.53
N GLU A 117 -16.20 48.51 28.76
CA GLU A 117 -16.79 47.93 29.97
C GLU A 117 -18.29 48.27 30.02
N THR A 118 -19.13 47.31 29.65
CA THR A 118 -20.56 47.40 29.93
C THR A 118 -20.77 46.96 31.36
N HIS A 119 -21.14 47.88 32.25
CA HIS A 119 -21.64 47.55 33.58
C HIS A 119 -22.95 46.78 33.42
N GLY A 120 -22.86 45.46 33.27
CA GLY A 120 -24.01 44.58 33.27
C GLY A 120 -24.64 44.61 34.64
N HIS A 121 -25.86 45.15 34.73
CA HIS A 121 -26.70 44.97 35.90
C HIS A 121 -27.07 43.49 35.99
N HIS A 122 -26.50 42.79 36.98
CA HIS A 122 -27.02 41.52 37.48
C HIS A 122 -28.27 41.75 38.31
#